data_AF-A0AAU7VN43-F1
#
_entry.id   AF-A0AAU7VN43-F1
#
_cell.length_a   1.000
_cell.length_b   1.000
_cell.length_c   1.000
_cell.angle_alpha   90.00
_cell.angle_beta   90.00
_cell.angle_gamma   90.00
#
_symmetry.space_group_name_H-M   'P 1'
#
loop_
_entity.id
_entity.type
_entity.pdbx_description
1 polymer ?
#
loop_
_entity_poly.entity_id
_entity_poly.type
_entity_poly.pdbx_seq_one_letter_code
_entity_poly.pdbx_strand_id
1 'polypeptide(L)' 'MKEVRLGDVQFTPRVSEEIIDQFIRDLPEHKKESLYEIMKQLSDHDLIELQGFKYSQDEDC' A
#
# COMPACT_ATOMS: atom_id res chain seq x y z
N MET A 1 4.49 12.24 -13.43
CA MET A 1 4.04 11.69 -12.13
C MET A 1 5.31 11.23 -11.42
N LYS A 2 5.53 11.67 -10.17
CA LYS A 2 6.82 11.53 -9.48
C LYS A 2 6.75 10.28 -8.59
N GLU A 3 7.58 9.29 -8.87
CA GLU A 3 7.68 8.06 -8.08
C GLU A 3 8.24 8.38 -6.69
N VAL A 4 7.53 7.95 -5.64
CA VAL A 4 7.96 8.10 -4.24
C VAL A 4 8.71 6.82 -3.86
N ARG A 5 10.00 6.93 -3.51
CA ARG A 5 10.86 5.78 -3.16
C ARG A 5 10.93 5.58 -1.64
N LEU A 6 10.01 4.77 -1.14
CA LEU A 6 9.91 4.22 0.23
C LEU A 6 10.87 3.07 0.56
N GLY A 7 12.19 3.16 0.37
CA GLY A 7 13.13 2.05 0.67
C GLY A 7 12.88 0.78 -0.16
N ASP A 8 13.46 0.72 -1.36
CA ASP A 8 13.27 -0.32 -2.40
C ASP A 8 11.82 -0.63 -2.85
N VAL A 9 10.81 -0.19 -2.10
CA VAL A 9 9.41 -0.24 -2.49
C VAL A 9 9.14 0.93 -3.42
N GLN A 10 8.89 0.63 -4.68
CA GLN A 10 8.32 1.60 -5.62
C GLN A 10 6.82 1.39 -5.63
N PHE A 11 6.06 2.46 -5.42
CA PHE A 11 4.62 2.41 -5.60
C PHE A 11 4.15 3.56 -6.48
N THR A 12 3.12 3.28 -7.27
CA THR A 12 2.47 4.26 -8.14
C THR A 12 1.08 4.53 -7.58
N PRO A 13 0.79 5.75 -7.10
CA PRO A 13 -0.57 6.07 -6.69
C PRO A 13 -1.51 6.08 -7.90
N ARG A 14 -2.64 5.39 -7.77
CA ARG A 14 -3.71 5.36 -8.79
C ARG A 14 -4.75 6.46 -8.57
N VAL A 15 -4.82 6.94 -7.33
CA VAL A 15 -5.73 8.01 -6.89
C VAL A 15 -4.94 9.20 -6.34
N SER A 16 -5.64 10.31 -6.13
CA SER A 16 -5.06 11.49 -5.47
C SER A 16 -4.64 11.19 -4.03
N GLU A 17 -3.64 11.93 -3.54
CA GLU A 17 -3.14 11.83 -2.17
C GLU A 17 -4.25 12.01 -1.12
N GLU A 18 -5.21 12.90 -1.37
CA GLU A 18 -6.36 13.13 -0.48
C GLU A 18 -7.19 11.85 -0.24
N ILE A 19 -7.34 11.00 -1.27
CA ILE A 19 -8.09 9.75 -1.17
C ILE A 19 -7.29 8.71 -0.37
N ILE A 20 -5.97 8.66 -0.57
CA ILE A 20 -5.06 7.80 0.20
C ILE A 20 -5.09 8.20 1.67
N ASP A 21 -4.95 9.49 1.97
CA ASP A 21 -4.96 10.01 3.33
C ASP A 21 -6.29 9.73 4.03
N GLN A 22 -7.41 9.92 3.33
CA GLN A 22 -8.73 9.59 3.86
C GLN A 22 -8.85 8.09 4.16
N PHE A 23 -8.40 7.24 3.23
CA PHE A 23 -8.38 5.79 3.43
C PHE A 23 -7.55 5.39 4.66
N ILE A 24 -6.34 5.93 4.81
CA ILE A 24 -5.48 5.67 5.98
C ILE A 24 -6.14 6.15 7.28
N ARG A 25 -6.86 7.28 7.25
CA ARG A 25 -7.63 7.77 8.40
C ARG A 25 -8.78 6.85 8.77
N ASP A 26 -9.47 6.28 7.80
CA ASP A 26 -10.59 5.35 8.00
C ASP A 26 -10.15 3.91 8.33
N LEU A 27 -8.89 3.54 8.10
CA LEU A 27 -8.38 2.23 8.50
C LEU A 27 -8.55 2.03 10.03
N PRO A 28 -8.74 0.79 10.49
CA PRO A 28 -8.77 0.52 11.92
C PRO A 28 -7.37 0.61 12.53
N GLU A 29 -7.27 1.02 13.80
CA GLU A 29 -5.98 1.32 14.45
C GLU A 29 -4.97 0.16 14.36
N HIS A 30 -5.42 -1.08 14.56
CA HIS A 30 -4.58 -2.28 14.47
C HIS A 30 -3.90 -2.49 13.09
N LYS A 31 -4.48 -1.95 12.01
CA LYS A 31 -3.86 -2.01 10.67
C LYS A 31 -2.94 -0.83 10.39
N LYS A 32 -2.99 0.23 11.21
CA LYS A 32 -2.09 1.40 11.11
C LYS A 32 -0.78 1.20 11.86
N GLU A 33 -0.70 0.20 12.72
CA GLU A 33 0.50 -0.10 13.51
C GLU A 33 1.68 -0.55 12.65
N SER A 34 1.41 -1.06 11.43
CA SER A 34 2.42 -1.53 10.50
C SER A 34 2.28 -0.87 9.13
N LEU A 35 3.34 -0.22 8.67
CA LEU A 35 3.41 0.35 7.32
C LEU A 35 3.12 -0.69 6.23
N TYR A 36 3.53 -1.94 6.47
CA TYR A 36 3.24 -3.06 5.57
C TYR A 36 1.74 -3.30 5.42
N GLU A 37 1.00 -3.35 6.54
CA GLU A 37 -0.46 -3.56 6.51
C GLU A 37 -1.16 -2.38 5.83
N ILE A 38 -0.70 -1.15 6.06
CA ILE A 38 -1.21 0.04 5.36
C ILE A 38 -1.00 -0.09 3.84
N MET A 39 0.22 -0.40 3.40
CA MET A 39 0.54 -0.56 1.97
C MET A 39 -0.23 -1.71 1.33
N LYS A 40 -0.38 -2.83 2.04
CA LYS A 40 -1.19 -3.97 1.59
C LYS A 40 -2.65 -3.56 1.41
N GLN A 41 -3.25 -2.88 2.39
CA GLN A 41 -4.63 -2.41 2.28
C GLN A 41 -4.81 -1.40 1.14
N LEU A 42 -3.84 -0.51 0.91
CA LEU A 42 -3.87 0.41 -0.22
C LEU A 42 -3.77 -0.31 -1.56
N SER A 43 -2.98 -1.39 -1.65
CA SER A 43 -2.86 -2.22 -2.86
C SER A 43 -4.10 -3.09 -3.08
N ASP A 44 -4.62 -3.73 -2.04
CA ASP A 44 -5.81 -4.59 -2.09
C ASP A 44 -7.06 -3.81 -2.53
N HIS A 45 -7.10 -2.50 -2.27
CA HIS A 45 -8.18 -1.59 -2.69
C HIS A 45 -7.89 -0.84 -4.00
N ASP A 46 -6.86 -1.23 -4.76
CA ASP A 46 -6.42 -0.60 -6.04
C ASP A 46 -6.09 0.90 -5.92
N LEU A 47 -5.77 1.39 -4.72
CA LEU A 47 -5.44 2.81 -4.49
C LEU A 47 -3.98 3.11 -4.85
N ILE A 48 -3.10 2.12 -4.68
CA ILE A 48 -1.71 2.16 -5.12
C ILE A 48 -1.37 0.89 -5.89
N GLU A 49 -0.40 0.99 -6.78
CA GLU A 49 0.22 -0.15 -7.44
C GLU A 49 1.63 -0.34 -6.88
N LEU A 50 1.89 -1.49 -6.26
CA LEU A 50 3.22 -1.84 -5.78
C LEU A 50 4.05 -2.42 -6.94
N GLN A 51 5.13 -1.73 -7.31
CA GLN A 51 6.10 -2.21 -8.29
C GLN A 51 7.25 -2.92 -7.57
N GLY A 52 7.45 -4.20 -7.87
CA GLY A 52 8.56 -5.00 -7.35
C GLY A 52 8.28 -5.81 -6.08
N PHE A 53 7.11 -5.66 -5.45
CA PHE A 53 6.67 -6.57 -4.38
C PHE A 53 6.13 -7.85 -5.00
N LYS A 54 7.01 -8.84 -5.18
CA LYS A 54 6.52 -10.22 -5.32
C LYS A 54 6.07 -10.67 -3.94
N TYR A 55 4.76 -10.77 -3.74
CA TYR A 55 4.23 -11.56 -2.64
C TYR A 55 4.73 -12.99 -2.85
N SER A 56 5.73 -13.40 -2.08
CA SER A 56 5.86 -14.82 -1.73
C SER A 56 4.75 -15.11 -0.74
N GLN A 57 3.51 -15.16 -1.25
CA GLN A 57 2.54 -16.07 -0.67
C GLN A 57 3.00 -17.45 -1.12
N ASP A 58 3.95 -18.02 -0.38
CA ASP A 58 4.04 -19.46 -0.26
C ASP A 58 2.75 -19.88 0.46
N GLU A 59 1.65 -19.93 -0.31
CA GLU A 59 0.56 -20.85 0.00
C GLU A 59 1.17 -22.25 -0.11
N ASP A 60 1.63 -22.71 1.05
CA ASP A 60 1.77 -24.12 1.42
C ASP A 60 0.61 -24.90 0.78
N CYS A 61 0.94 -25.78 -0.17
CA CYS A 61 0.00 -26.64 -0.89
C CYS A 61 0.42 -28.10 -0.67
#